data_AF-A0A1I4DL21-F1
#
_entry.id   AF-A0A1I4DL21-F1
#
_cell.length_a   1.000
_cell.length_b   1.000
_cell.length_c   1.000
_cell.angle_alpha   90.00
_cell.angle_beta   90.00
_cell.angle_gamma   90.00
#
_symmetry.space_group_name_H-M   'P 1'
#
loop_
_entity.id
_entity.type
_entity.pdbx_description
1 polymer ?
#
loop_
_entity_poly.entity_id
_entity_poly.type
_entity_poly.pdbx_seq_one_letter_code
_entity_poly.pdbx_strand_id
1 'polypeptide(L)'
;MDGSLPPGGLLPGGTLQGGSLMARLVDRLADLERRIAAERSRGVPDEAAIRRLSREKLLARDRMAALMGCAMPRWARQDPEP
;
A
#
# COMPACT_ATOMS: atom_id res chain seq x y z
N MET A 1 -46.85 15.97 -20.82
CA MET A 1 -46.34 16.64 -19.60
C MET A 1 -47.14 15.99 -18.49
N ASP A 2 -46.65 15.07 -17.68
CA ASP A 2 -45.37 14.95 -16.97
C ASP A 2 -44.75 13.56 -17.20
N GLY A 3 -43.44 13.36 -17.32
CA GLY A 3 -42.37 13.93 -16.51
C GLY A 3 -41.83 12.84 -15.58
N SER A 4 -41.11 11.87 -16.16
CA SER A 4 -40.52 10.69 -15.54
C SER A 4 -39.92 10.92 -14.15
N LEU A 5 -40.25 10.02 -13.21
CA LEU A 5 -39.36 9.67 -12.11
C LEU A 5 -38.26 8.75 -12.65
N PRO A 6 -36.97 9.09 -12.57
CA PRO A 6 -35.92 8.10 -12.68
C PRO A 6 -35.76 7.36 -11.34
N PRO A 7 -35.85 6.01 -11.30
CA PRO A 7 -35.34 5.25 -10.17
C PRO A 7 -33.82 5.14 -10.30
N GLY A 8 -33.09 5.41 -9.21
CA GLY A 8 -31.68 5.07 -9.12
C GLY A 8 -30.71 6.20 -9.42
N GLY A 9 -30.86 7.33 -8.72
CA GLY A 9 -29.77 8.30 -8.56
C GLY A 9 -28.65 7.71 -7.71
N LEU A 10 -27.60 7.26 -8.39
CA LEU A 10 -26.19 7.26 -7.98
C LEU A 10 -25.90 7.08 -6.47
N LEU A 11 -25.44 5.88 -6.13
CA LEU A 11 -24.69 5.62 -4.91
C LEU A 11 -23.63 6.72 -4.72
N PRO A 12 -23.47 7.29 -3.50
CA PRO A 12 -22.31 8.10 -3.17
C PRO A 12 -21.08 7.19 -3.15
N GLY A 13 -20.49 7.00 -4.33
CA GLY A 13 -19.17 6.44 -4.54
C GLY A 13 -18.14 7.37 -3.93
N GLY A 14 -17.81 7.13 -2.66
CA GLY A 14 -16.82 7.94 -1.95
C GLY A 14 -16.07 7.25 -0.82
N THR A 15 -16.25 5.94 -0.58
CA THR A 15 -15.63 5.26 0.57
C THR A 15 -14.91 3.94 0.26
N LEU A 16 -15.04 3.37 -0.94
CA LEU A 16 -14.41 2.08 -1.28
C LEU A 16 -12.95 2.18 -1.73
N GLN A 17 -12.44 3.39 -2.02
CA GLN A 17 -11.10 3.54 -2.58
C GLN A 17 -10.00 3.24 -1.55
N GLY A 18 -10.24 3.54 -0.26
CA GLY A 18 -9.35 3.20 0.85
C GLY A 18 -9.26 1.69 1.10
N GLY A 19 -10.40 0.99 1.09
CA GLY A 19 -10.46 -0.47 1.24
C GLY A 19 -9.78 -1.21 0.08
N SER A 20 -10.00 -0.73 -1.16
CA SER A 20 -9.33 -1.25 -2.36
C SER A 20 -7.82 -0.98 -2.38
N LEU A 21 -7.38 0.19 -1.89
CA LEU A 21 -5.95 0.51 -1.79
C LEU A 21 -5.26 -0.29 -0.69
N MET A 22 -5.89 -0.44 0.48
CA MET A 22 -5.35 -1.22 1.59
C MET A 22 -5.18 -2.70 1.20
N ALA A 23 -6.19 -3.31 0.55
CA ALA A 23 -6.10 -4.68 0.06
C ALA A 23 -4.93 -4.85 -0.93
N ARG A 24 -4.78 -3.94 -1.90
CA ARG A 24 -3.65 -3.97 -2.85
C ARG A 24 -2.29 -3.81 -2.17
N LEU A 25 -2.19 -3.03 -1.10
CA LEU A 25 -0.95 -2.88 -0.33
C LEU A 25 -0.62 -4.15 0.47
N VAL A 26 -1.63 -4.83 1.02
CA VAL A 26 -1.47 -6.14 1.68
C VAL A 26 -0.98 -7.19 0.67
N ASP A 27 -1.63 -7.28 -0.49
CA ASP A 27 -1.22 -8.21 -1.55
C ASP A 27 0.21 -7.91 -2.03
N ARG A 28 0.54 -6.63 -2.19
CA ARG A 28 1.89 -6.19 -2.57
C ARG A 28 2.93 -6.55 -1.50
N LEU A 29 2.60 -6.46 -0.22
CA LEU A 29 3.51 -6.86 0.85
C LEU A 29 3.78 -8.37 0.81
N ALA A 30 2.73 -9.18 0.68
CA ALA A 30 2.88 -10.63 0.58
C ALA A 30 3.73 -11.03 -0.64
N ASP A 31 3.55 -10.34 -1.77
CA ASP A 31 4.39 -10.55 -2.96
C ASP A 31 5.86 -10.18 -2.72
N LEU A 32 6.13 -9.01 -2.14
CA LEU A 32 7.48 -8.57 -1.82
C LEU A 32 8.17 -9.52 -0.83
N GLU A 33 7.43 -10.05 0.15
CA GLU A 33 7.96 -11.05 1.09
C GLU A 33 8.32 -12.36 0.41
N ARG A 34 7.45 -12.88 -0.47
CA ARG A 34 7.76 -14.07 -1.28
C ARG A 34 8.98 -13.86 -2.17
N ARG A 35 9.10 -12.70 -2.82
CA ARG A 35 10.23 -12.38 -3.69
C ARG A 35 11.55 -12.23 -2.93
N ILE A 36 11.52 -11.62 -1.73
CA ILE A 36 12.69 -11.55 -0.85
C ILE A 36 13.11 -12.96 -0.39
N ALA A 37 12.15 -13.79 0.00
CA ALA A 37 12.42 -15.17 0.42
C ALA A 37 13.00 -16.00 -0.74
N ALA A 38 12.42 -15.88 -1.93
CA ALA A 38 12.92 -16.54 -3.14
C ALA A 38 14.36 -16.13 -3.45
N GLU A 39 14.66 -14.83 -3.43
CA GLU A 39 16.00 -14.32 -3.71
C GLU A 39 17.03 -14.81 -2.69
N ARG A 40 16.65 -14.83 -1.40
CA ARG A 40 17.51 -15.37 -0.32
C ARG A 40 17.75 -16.86 -0.41
N SER A 41 16.83 -17.61 -1.02
CA SER A 41 16.96 -19.06 -1.19
C SER A 41 17.84 -19.46 -2.37
N ARG A 42 18.29 -18.50 -3.19
CA ARG A 42 19.19 -18.77 -4.32
C ARG A 42 20.56 -19.20 -3.81
N GLY A 43 21.24 -20.06 -4.59
CA GLY A 43 22.61 -20.48 -4.28
C GLY A 43 23.63 -19.34 -4.24
N VAL A 44 23.36 -18.23 -4.95
CA VAL A 44 24.08 -16.96 -4.83
C VAL A 44 23.04 -15.84 -4.76
N PRO A 45 22.70 -15.34 -3.56
CA PRO A 45 21.72 -14.27 -3.40
C PRO A 45 22.20 -12.94 -4.00
N ASP A 46 21.35 -12.25 -4.74
CA ASP A 46 21.59 -10.85 -5.14
C ASP A 46 21.20 -9.90 -4.00
N GLU A 47 22.19 -9.50 -3.22
CA GLU A 47 22.03 -8.57 -2.11
C GLU A 47 21.50 -7.19 -2.56
N ALA A 48 21.79 -6.75 -3.78
CA ALA A 48 21.26 -5.49 -4.30
C ALA A 48 19.76 -5.62 -4.56
N ALA A 49 19.32 -6.74 -5.13
CA ALA A 49 17.91 -7.05 -5.31
C ALA A 49 17.18 -7.16 -3.96
N ILE A 50 17.74 -7.86 -2.97
CA ILE A 50 17.16 -7.98 -1.62
C ILE A 50 16.99 -6.60 -0.97
N ARG A 51 18.02 -5.73 -1.04
CA ARG A 51 17.94 -4.36 -0.50
C ARG A 51 16.87 -3.53 -1.21
N ARG A 52 16.75 -3.64 -2.54
CA ARG A 52 15.72 -2.94 -3.32
C ARG A 52 14.31 -3.41 -2.92
N LEU A 53 14.06 -4.72 -2.89
CA LEU A 53 12.78 -5.29 -2.50
C LEU A 53 12.42 -4.92 -1.05
N SER A 54 13.41 -4.90 -0.15
CA SER A 54 13.22 -4.50 1.25
C SER A 54 12.83 -3.02 1.39
N ARG A 55 13.40 -2.14 0.57
CA ARG A 55 13.00 -0.72 0.52
C ARG A 55 11.57 -0.57 0.00
N GLU A 56 11.19 -1.29 -1.06
CA GLU A 56 9.81 -1.29 -1.56
C GLU A 56 8.82 -1.79 -0.49
N LYS A 57 9.20 -2.81 0.28
CA LYS A 57 8.42 -3.36 1.39
C LYS A 57 8.21 -2.33 2.50
N LEU A 58 9.25 -1.57 2.85
CA LEU A 58 9.15 -0.49 3.85
C LEU A 58 8.19 0.60 3.39
N LEU A 59 8.29 1.05 2.13
CA LEU A 59 7.39 2.07 1.58
C LEU A 59 5.93 1.62 1.55
N ALA A 60 5.67 0.35 1.23
CA ALA A 60 4.32 -0.21 1.30
C ALA A 60 3.75 -0.20 2.73
N ARG A 61 4.58 -0.53 3.74
CA ARG A 61 4.20 -0.44 5.16
C ARG A 61 3.91 0.99 5.60
N ASP A 62 4.76 1.95 5.20
CA ASP A 62 4.54 3.36 5.53
C ASP A 62 3.23 3.89 4.94
N ARG A 63 2.89 3.48 3.70
CA ARG A 63 1.60 3.83 3.07
C ARG A 63 0.42 3.21 3.81
N MET A 64 0.53 1.95 4.23
CA MET A 64 -0.51 1.31 5.05
C MET A 64 -0.69 2.01 6.39
N ALA A 65 0.41 2.37 7.06
CA ALA A 65 0.37 3.06 8.34
C ALA A 65 -0.29 4.45 8.23
N ALA A 66 -0.01 5.17 7.13
CA ALA A 66 -0.67 6.44 6.82
C ALA A 66 -2.18 6.26 6.56
N LEU A 67 -2.58 5.20 5.84
CA LEU A 67 -4.00 4.92 5.57
C LEU A 67 -4.77 4.50 6.83
N MET A 68 -4.14 3.81 7.78
CA MET A 68 -4.76 3.42 9.04
C MET A 68 -4.82 4.56 10.07
N GLY A 69 -4.23 5.72 9.77
CA GLY A 69 -4.14 6.84 10.71
C GLY A 69 -3.24 6.56 11.93
N CYS A 70 -2.48 5.46 11.92
CA CYS A 70 -1.69 5.02 13.07
C CYS A 70 -0.27 5.59 13.10
N ALA A 71 0.22 6.23 12.04
CA ALA A 71 1.52 6.90 12.06
C ALA A 71 1.68 7.98 10.98
N MET A 72 2.39 9.05 11.34
CA MET A 72 3.05 9.93 10.37
C MET A 72 4.13 9.13 9.62
N PRO A 73 4.05 9.06 8.28
CA PRO A 73 5.01 8.30 7.49
C PRO A 73 6.42 8.89 7.63
N ARG A 74 7.46 8.04 7.53
CA ARG A 74 8.85 8.44 7.82
C ARG A 74 9.36 9.65 7.03
N TRP A 75 8.92 9.84 5.79
CA TRP A 75 9.27 11.02 4.98
C TRP A 75 8.63 12.33 5.46
N ALA A 76 7.57 12.24 6.27
CA ALA A 76 6.88 13.37 6.89
C ALA A 76 7.35 13.62 8.33
N ARG A 77 8.25 12.76 8.86
CA ARG A 77 8.91 13.01 10.14
C ARG A 77 9.99 14.04 9.86
N GLN A 78 9.81 15.26 10.35
CA GLN A 78 10.93 16.17 10.56
C GLN A 78 11.75 15.54 11.69
N ASP A 79 12.83 14.82 11.36
CA ASP A 79 13.76 14.36 12.38
C ASP A 79 14.33 15.64 13.04
N PRO A 80 14.09 15.88 14.34
CA PRO A 80 14.76 16.96 15.03
C PRO A 80 16.26 16.63 15.04
N GLU A 81 17.07 17.51 14.47
CA GLU A 81 18.53 17.42 14.60
C GLU A 81 18.93 17.35 16.10
N PRO A 82 20.00 16.60 16.43
CA PRO A 82 20.51 16.49 17.80
C PRO A 82 21.06 17.81 18.36
#